data_AF-X1DXK3-F1
#
_entry.id   AF-X1DXK3-F1
#
_cell.length_a   1.000
_cell.length_b   1.000
_cell.length_c   1.000
_cell.angle_alpha   90.00
_cell.angle_beta   90.00
_cell.angle_gamma   90.00
#
_symmetry.space_group_name_H-M   'P 1'
#
loop_
_entity.id
_entity.type
_entity.pdbx_description
1 polymer ?
#
loop_
_entity_poly.entity_id
_entity_poly.type
_entity_poly.pdbx_seq_one_letter_code
_entity_poly.pdbx_strand_id
1 'polypeptide(L)'
;MAVPIILIVALIAGIISIVLAVYFRYLVLKEDPGNERMQEVAGYIEEGAKTYIKVQYKVLGIFVGLLFIVMLFLPNLTNLGTLNWEQALAYLIG
;
A
#
# COMPACT_ATOMS: atom_id res chain seq x y z
N MET A 1 27.19 -3.17 17.32
CA MET A 1 26.00 -3.80 17.95
C MET A 1 24.79 -2.84 18.07
N ALA A 2 24.62 -1.84 17.20
CA ALA A 2 23.48 -0.89 17.27
C ALA A 2 22.27 -1.27 16.37
N VAL A 3 22.49 -2.17 15.40
CA VAL A 3 21.47 -2.66 14.47
C VAL A 3 20.22 -3.29 15.13
N PRO A 4 20.30 -4.05 16.25
CA PRO A 4 19.10 -4.71 16.78
C PRO A 4 18.09 -3.75 17.40
N ILE A 5 18.52 -2.65 18.03
CA ILE A 5 17.60 -1.68 18.66
C ILE A 5 16.78 -0.95 17.59
N ILE A 6 17.41 -0.52 16.50
CA ILE A 6 16.73 0.23 15.42
C ILE A 6 15.62 -0.62 14.78
N LEU A 7 15.87 -1.91 14.56
CA LEU A 7 14.87 -2.83 13.99
C LEU A 7 13.66 -3.02 14.92
N ILE A 8 13.91 -3.16 16.23
CA ILE A 8 12.85 -3.29 17.23
C ILE A 8 12.02 -2.00 17.28
N VAL A 9 12.67 -0.84 17.27
CA VAL A 9 11.99 0.46 17.25
C VAL A 9 11.16 0.64 15.97
N ALA A 10 11.69 0.25 14.81
CA ALA A 10 10.97 0.33 13.54
C ALA A 10 9.70 -0.54 13.53
N LEU A 11 9.79 -1.78 14.04
CA LEU A 11 8.64 -2.68 14.17
C LEU A 11 7.58 -2.10 15.12
N ILE A 12 8.00 -1.59 16.28
CA ILE A 12 7.09 -0.96 17.24
C ILE A 12 6.42 0.28 16.62
N ALA A 13 7.17 1.11 15.90
CA ALA A 13 6.63 2.28 15.21
C ALA A 13 5.59 1.89 14.14
N GLY A 14 5.84 0.81 13.38
CA GLY A 14 4.87 0.26 12.43
C GLY A 14 3.58 -0.18 13.10
N ILE A 15 3.66 -0.88 14.24
CA ILE A 15 2.49 -1.30 15.03
C ILE A 15 1.72 -0.07 15.53
N ILE A 16 2.43 0.92 16.11
CA ILE A 16 1.82 2.17 16.60
C ILE A 16 1.09 2.90 15.46
N SER A 17 1.68 2.96 14.27
CA SER A 17 1.06 3.58 13.09
C SER A 17 -0.29 2.94 12.74
N ILE A 18 -0.36 1.59 12.72
CA ILE A 18 -1.61 0.88 12.46
C ILE A 18 -2.64 1.15 13.57
N VAL A 19 -2.22 1.11 14.84
CA VAL A 19 -3.10 1.40 15.98
C VAL A 19 -3.68 2.81 15.87
N LEU A 20 -2.86 3.80 15.54
CA LEU A 20 -3.32 5.17 15.34
C LEU A 20 -4.25 5.31 14.14
N ALA A 21 -3.97 4.65 13.02
CA ALA A 21 -4.85 4.65 11.85
C ALA A 21 -6.25 4.10 12.19
N VAL A 22 -6.31 2.98 12.93
CA VAL A 22 -7.58 2.41 13.40
C VAL A 22 -8.27 3.32 14.41
N TYR A 23 -7.52 3.94 15.32
CA TYR A 23 -8.05 4.89 16.29
C TYR A 23 -8.67 6.11 15.61
N PHE A 24 -7.98 6.75 14.67
CA PHE A 24 -8.50 7.89 13.92
C PHE A 24 -9.71 7.51 13.06
N ARG A 25 -9.68 6.34 12.41
CA ARG A 25 -10.86 5.82 11.69
C ARG A 25 -12.07 5.72 12.61
N TYR A 26 -11.89 5.16 13.82
CA TYR A 26 -12.96 5.03 14.79
C TYR A 26 -13.51 6.40 15.24
N LEU A 27 -12.62 7.36 15.52
CA LEU A 27 -13.03 8.72 15.89
C LEU A 27 -13.88 9.38 14.80
N VAL A 28 -13.44 9.33 13.54
CA VAL A 28 -14.16 9.93 12.42
C VAL A 28 -15.53 9.28 12.20
N LEU A 29 -15.62 7.95 12.31
CA LEU A 29 -16.89 7.24 12.15
C LEU A 29 -17.88 7.44 13.30
N LYS A 30 -17.41 7.91 14.45
CA LYS A 30 -18.27 8.21 15.61
C LYS A 30 -18.96 9.56 15.47
N GLU A 31 -18.40 10.47 14.67
CA GLU A 31 -18.99 11.79 14.49
C GLU A 31 -20.28 11.74 13.69
N ASP A 32 -21.13 12.75 13.91
CA ASP A 32 -22.42 12.88 13.26
C ASP A 32 -22.23 12.98 11.74
N PRO A 33 -22.79 12.05 10.94
CA PRO A 33 -22.69 12.07 9.48
C PRO A 33 -23.47 13.23 8.83
N GLY A 34 -24.21 14.02 9.62
CA GLY A 34 -24.95 15.19 9.19
C GLY A 34 -26.36 14.84 8.69
N ASN A 35 -26.96 15.75 7.93
CA ASN A 35 -28.33 15.62 7.44
C ASN A 35 -28.45 14.57 6.31
N GLU A 36 -29.69 14.16 6.00
CA GLU A 36 -29.99 13.14 4.97
C GLU A 36 -29.37 13.48 3.60
N ARG A 37 -29.42 14.76 3.22
CA ARG A 37 -28.86 15.23 1.95
C ARG A 37 -27.34 15.10 1.91
N MET A 38 -26.66 15.33 3.02
CA MET A 38 -25.22 15.17 3.18
C MET A 38 -24.81 13.70 3.06
N GLN A 39 -25.57 12.80 3.70
CA GLN A 39 -25.34 11.36 3.63
C GLN A 39 -25.57 10.80 2.22
N GLU A 40 -26.62 11.27 1.52
CA GLU A 40 -26.90 10.89 0.14
C GLU A 40 -25.75 11.28 -0.81
N VAL A 41 -25.26 12.53 -0.71
CA VAL A 41 -24.15 13.02 -1.53
C VAL A 41 -22.85 12.27 -1.19
N ALA A 42 -22.58 12.02 0.09
CA ALA A 42 -21.43 11.24 0.53
C ALA A 42 -21.45 9.81 -0.05
N GLY A 43 -22.63 9.18 -0.15
CA GLY A 43 -22.81 7.88 -0.78
C GLY A 43 -22.41 7.88 -2.26
N TYR A 44 -22.86 8.88 -3.03
CA TYR A 44 -22.45 9.01 -4.44
C TYR A 44 -20.93 9.23 -4.59
N ILE A 45 -20.32 9.98 -3.68
CA ILE A 45 -18.87 10.19 -3.65
C ILE A 45 -18.14 8.88 -3.35
N GLU A 46 -18.60 8.11 -2.36
CA GLU A 46 -18.01 6.83 -1.99
C GLU A 46 -18.07 5.82 -3.14
N GLU A 47 -19.23 5.71 -3.80
CA GLU A 47 -19.41 4.82 -4.96
C GLU A 47 -18.49 5.21 -6.13
N GLY A 48 -18.39 6.51 -6.42
CA GLY A 48 -17.47 7.04 -7.43
C GLY A 48 -16.00 6.74 -7.08
N ALA A 49 -15.60 7.00 -5.84
CA ALA A 49 -14.25 6.76 -5.35
C ALA A 49 -13.88 5.26 -5.44
N LYS A 50 -14.79 4.37 -5.02
CA LYS A 50 -14.57 2.93 -5.09
C LYS A 50 -14.38 2.44 -6.52
N THR A 51 -15.18 2.98 -7.45
CA THR A 51 -15.07 2.66 -8.88
C THR A 51 -13.73 3.13 -9.45
N TYR A 52 -13.32 4.36 -9.14
CA TYR A 52 -12.04 4.92 -9.56
C TYR A 52 -10.86 4.10 -9.03
N ILE A 53 -10.83 3.82 -7.72
CA ILE A 53 -9.78 3.03 -7.07
C ILE A 53 -9.68 1.65 -7.72
N LYS A 54 -10.80 0.98 -8.00
CA LYS A 54 -10.79 -0.33 -8.66
C LYS A 54 -10.11 -0.29 -10.04
N VAL A 55 -10.40 0.73 -10.84
CA VAL A 55 -9.77 0.90 -12.16
C VAL A 55 -8.28 1.22 -12.01
N GLN A 56 -7.93 2.12 -11.08
CA GLN A 56 -6.55 2.48 -10.79
C GLN A 56 -5.71 1.26 -10.38
N TYR A 57 -6.18 0.47 -9.42
CA TYR A 57 -5.48 -0.74 -8.96
C TYR A 57 -5.41 -1.81 -10.05
N LYS A 58 -6.39 -1.91 -10.94
CA LYS A 58 -6.33 -2.83 -12.09
C LYS A 58 -5.19 -2.45 -13.04
N VAL A 59 -5.09 -1.17 -13.40
CA VAL A 59 -4.03 -0.68 -14.30
C VAL A 59 -2.67 -0.77 -13.61
N LEU A 60 -2.59 -0.34 -12.35
CA LEU A 60 -1.37 -0.40 -11.55
C LEU A 60 -0.88 -1.85 -11.37
N GLY A 61 -1.78 -2.79 -11.11
CA GLY A 61 -1.42 -4.21 -10.97
C GLY A 61 -0.83 -4.82 -12.24
N ILE A 62 -1.36 -4.45 -13.42
CA ILE A 62 -0.78 -4.86 -14.71
C ILE A 62 0.63 -4.27 -14.87
N PHE A 63 0.79 -2.97 -14.57
CA PHE A 63 2.08 -2.30 -14.65
C PHE A 63 3.13 -2.91 -13.71
N VAL A 64 2.77 -3.13 -12.44
CA VAL A 64 3.62 -3.76 -11.44
C VAL A 64 3.99 -5.19 -11.85
N GLY A 65 3.03 -5.98 -12.34
CA GLY A 65 3.29 -7.34 -12.82
C GLY A 65 4.24 -7.38 -14.02
N LEU A 66 4.09 -6.45 -14.98
CA LEU A 66 5.01 -6.33 -16.11
C LEU A 66 6.42 -5.95 -15.65
N LEU A 67 6.56 -4.95 -14.77
CA LEU A 67 7.85 -4.55 -14.23
C LEU A 67 8.52 -5.66 -13.41
N PHE A 68 7.75 -6.43 -12.64
CA PHE A 68 8.26 -7.60 -11.94
C PHE A 68 8.91 -8.61 -12.90
N ILE A 69 8.24 -8.94 -14.01
CA ILE A 69 8.79 -9.84 -15.03
C ILE A 69 10.04 -9.23 -15.65
N VAL A 70 10.02 -7.95 -16.01
CA VAL A 70 11.20 -7.26 -16.57
C VAL A 70 12.38 -7.31 -15.59
N MET A 71 12.18 -6.93 -14.33
CA MET A 71 13.23 -6.98 -13.30
C MET A 71 13.77 -8.39 -13.04
N LEU A 72 12.92 -9.41 -13.13
CA LEU A 72 13.33 -10.79 -12.92
C LEU A 72 14.35 -11.26 -13.97
N PHE A 73 14.16 -10.86 -15.24
CA PHE A 73 15.01 -11.26 -16.37
C PHE A 73 16.09 -10.24 -16.75
N LEU A 74 16.00 -9.00 -16.28
CA LEU A 74 16.97 -7.95 -16.59
C LEU A 74 18.29 -8.25 -15.87
N PRO A 75 19.43 -8.43 -16.57
CA PRO A 75 20.70 -8.72 -15.93
C PRO A 75 21.21 -7.52 -15.13
N ASN A 76 21.66 -7.77 -13.90
CA ASN A 76 22.30 -6.76 -13.06
C ASN A 76 23.81 -6.71 -13.33
N LEU A 77 24.39 -5.52 -13.16
CA LEU A 77 25.84 -5.29 -13.33
C LEU A 77 26.70 -6.17 -12.40
N THR A 78 26.13 -6.61 -11.27
CA THR A 78 26.76 -7.47 -10.27
C THR A 78 26.64 -8.97 -10.54
N ASN A 79 25.63 -9.43 -11.30
CA ASN A 79 25.39 -10.85 -11.57
C ASN A 79 25.06 -11.06 -13.05
N LEU A 80 26.08 -11.07 -13.90
CA LEU A 80 25.95 -11.38 -15.32
C LEU A 80 25.66 -12.89 -15.50
N GLY A 81 24.37 -13.27 -15.53
CA GLY A 81 23.93 -14.61 -15.92
C GLY A 81 22.93 -15.30 -14.99
N THR A 82 22.51 -14.67 -13.88
CA THR A 82 21.50 -15.23 -12.96
C THR A 82 20.21 -14.41 -12.95
N LEU A 83 19.08 -15.07 -12.66
CA LEU A 83 17.78 -14.41 -12.43
C LEU A 83 17.86 -13.48 -11.21
N ASN A 84 17.34 -12.25 -11.31
CA ASN A 84 17.37 -11.25 -10.25
C ASN A 84 16.14 -11.32 -9.34
N TRP A 85 15.92 -12.51 -8.79
CA TRP A 85 14.73 -12.84 -8.00
C TRP A 85 14.62 -12.03 -6.69
N GLU A 86 15.73 -11.71 -6.03
CA GLU A 86 15.74 -10.93 -4.78
C GLU A 86 15.17 -9.51 -4.97
N GLN A 87 15.59 -8.83 -6.03
CA GLN A 87 15.14 -7.48 -6.35
C GLN A 87 13.68 -7.47 -6.82
N ALA A 88 13.31 -8.44 -7.67
CA ALA A 88 11.95 -8.58 -8.14
C ALA A 88 10.97 -8.84 -6.96
N LEU A 89 11.35 -9.70 -6.01
CA LEU A 89 10.56 -9.95 -4.80
C LEU A 89 10.48 -8.72 -3.89
N ALA A 90 11.59 -8.02 -3.67
CA ALA A 90 11.60 -6.80 -2.88
C ALA A 90 10.69 -5.72 -3.50
N TYR A 91 10.68 -5.60 -4.83
CA TYR A 91 9.80 -4.70 -5.57
C TYR A 91 8.31 -5.09 -5.46
N LEU A 92 7.99 -6.38 -5.42
CA LEU A 92 6.60 -6.84 -5.32
C LEU A 92 6.02 -6.70 -3.91
N ILE A 93 6.87 -6.81 -2.88
CA ILE A 93 6.49 -6.73 -1.47
C ILE A 93 6.38 -5.28 -0.98
N GLY A 94 7.23 -4.39 -1.50
CA GLY A 94 7.28 -2.96 -1.15
C GLY A 94 6.18 -2.17 -1.83
#